data_AF-A0A151F261-F1
#
_entry.id   AF-A0A151F261-F1
#
_cell.length_a   1.000
_cell.length_b   1.000
_cell.length_c   1.000
_cell.angle_alpha   90.00
_cell.angle_beta   90.00
_cell.angle_gamma   90.00
#
_symmetry.space_group_name_H-M   'P 1'
#
loop_
_entity.id
_entity.type
_entity.pdbx_description
1 polymer ?
#
loop_
_entity_poly.entity_id
_entity_poly.type
_entity_poly.pdbx_seq_one_letter_code
_entity_poly.pdbx_strand_id
1 'polypeptide(L)'
;MKHYDVLFIHPSAVMSSPQFVVMPMGMISLMNQVKDYQVKAVNVGLELSLDKNFDMKKFLKSLEFDVVGIDLHWHEHSYTSLEIAHMCKEINENCLVVLGGATASYFAKEILQSFEYVDVVVSGEAEEALPLLVEKKEFSCIPNVAYREDGYIKKPPAKPPSSLDNFDFSTIVNLHHWEEYLKCSIHAYSKTRFWHDFWLCTGRGCIYDCSYCGGGKSAQKKIFGRENLLFRSVECVVKDLAYLQNMGVHIVCPSLDFVLAGEKYWKNLFTTMKKEGIRMGMYLEVFQLPGREFVEAFASACDPRFSTIVITVLSGSETVRRSNGKYFSNHDYFKCIESVEGYNINHVPYFATGLPFETEETFKKTMHMTEKLLSEFHPMTVFCTPLRLDPGSPMFEHPDHYGVIKHYKTFTDYYNRCRKRAKHLPYDYTGYHTRLLPGKKIMGMQHQWDTLMKDRPVISQYPLHFV
;
A
#
# COMPACT_ATOMS: atom_id res chain seq x y z
N MET A 1 8.74 30.78 -13.44
CA MET A 1 8.59 30.02 -12.18
C MET A 1 9.73 29.01 -12.11
N LYS A 2 9.84 28.12 -11.10
CA LYS A 2 10.81 27.02 -11.21
C LYS A 2 10.25 25.98 -12.18
N HIS A 3 11.01 25.63 -13.20
CA HIS A 3 10.62 24.66 -14.22
C HIS A 3 11.05 23.25 -13.83
N TYR A 4 10.18 22.28 -14.09
CA TYR A 4 10.39 20.85 -13.86
C TYR A 4 9.92 20.06 -15.08
N ASP A 5 10.80 19.28 -15.69
CA ASP A 5 10.40 18.38 -16.78
C ASP A 5 9.34 17.37 -16.28
N VAL A 6 9.47 16.91 -15.03
CA VAL A 6 8.57 15.91 -14.43
C VAL A 6 8.18 16.28 -13.00
N LEU A 7 6.87 16.35 -12.75
CA LEU A 7 6.28 16.53 -11.42
C LEU A 7 5.51 15.27 -11.01
N PHE A 8 5.96 14.60 -9.95
CA PHE A 8 5.26 13.48 -9.33
C PHE A 8 4.41 13.93 -8.14
N ILE A 9 3.18 13.43 -8.06
CA ILE A 9 2.24 13.79 -7.01
C ILE A 9 1.61 12.52 -6.43
N HIS A 10 1.88 12.28 -5.14
CA HIS A 10 1.08 11.37 -4.33
C HIS A 10 -0.06 12.14 -3.65
N PRO A 11 -1.32 11.88 -4.01
CA PRO A 11 -2.47 12.57 -3.43
C PRO A 11 -2.73 12.11 -1.99
N SER A 12 -3.30 13.00 -1.18
CA SER A 12 -4.00 12.57 0.02
C SER A 12 -5.41 12.11 -0.33
N ALA A 13 -6.03 11.29 0.52
CA ALA A 13 -7.41 10.83 0.35
C ALA A 13 -8.46 11.97 0.44
N VAL A 14 -8.12 13.06 1.13
CA VAL A 14 -8.90 14.30 1.18
C VAL A 14 -7.92 15.47 1.11
N MET A 15 -8.15 16.44 0.23
CA MET A 15 -7.22 17.57 0.01
C MET A 15 -7.03 18.50 1.22
N SER A 16 -7.86 18.37 2.26
CA SER A 16 -7.82 19.19 3.48
C SER A 16 -7.44 18.41 4.73
N SER A 17 -7.11 17.12 4.62
CA SER A 17 -6.76 16.28 5.77
C SER A 17 -5.48 15.49 5.48
N PRO A 18 -4.48 15.51 6.39
CA PRO A 18 -3.25 14.76 6.18
C PRO A 18 -3.52 13.25 6.33
N GLN A 19 -3.60 12.56 5.19
CA GLN A 19 -3.69 11.10 5.10
C GLN A 19 -2.66 10.59 4.09
N PHE A 20 -2.18 9.36 4.29
CA PHE A 20 -1.21 8.70 3.39
C PHE A 20 0.11 9.47 3.26
N VAL A 21 0.74 9.78 4.40
CA VAL A 21 1.98 10.59 4.48
C VAL A 21 3.24 9.85 4.02
N VAL A 22 3.19 8.52 3.92
CA VAL A 22 4.29 7.70 3.41
C VAL A 22 4.33 7.80 1.89
N MET A 23 5.49 8.11 1.31
CA MET A 23 5.66 8.08 -0.15
C MET A 23 5.58 6.63 -0.67
N PRO A 24 4.76 6.33 -1.69
CA PRO A 24 4.74 4.99 -2.27
C PRO A 24 6.11 4.59 -2.81
N MET A 25 6.55 3.37 -2.48
CA MET A 25 7.87 2.85 -2.84
C MET A 25 8.16 2.90 -4.34
N GLY A 26 7.14 2.66 -5.17
CA GLY A 26 7.26 2.77 -6.63
C GLY A 26 7.58 4.19 -7.09
N MET A 27 7.06 5.22 -6.41
CA MET A 27 7.30 6.62 -6.77
C MET A 27 8.79 7.00 -6.63
N ILE A 28 9.46 6.47 -5.61
CA ILE A 28 10.90 6.68 -5.40
C ILE A 28 11.68 6.16 -6.62
N SER A 29 11.36 4.94 -7.06
CA SER A 29 11.98 4.36 -8.26
C SER A 29 11.68 5.13 -9.52
N LEU A 30 10.42 5.50 -9.75
CA LEU A 30 10.01 6.25 -10.93
C LEU A 30 10.74 7.59 -11.05
N MET A 31 10.81 8.34 -9.96
CA MET A 31 11.59 9.58 -9.90
C MET A 31 13.07 9.34 -10.26
N ASN A 32 13.67 8.26 -9.74
CA ASN A 32 15.07 7.94 -9.98
C ASN A 32 15.33 7.40 -11.40
N GLN A 33 14.32 6.89 -12.12
CA GLN A 33 14.45 6.47 -13.52
C GLN A 33 14.60 7.65 -14.49
N VAL A 34 14.14 8.84 -14.10
CA VAL A 34 14.20 10.06 -14.92
C VAL A 34 15.10 11.13 -14.28
N LYS A 35 16.11 10.69 -13.53
CA LYS A 35 17.03 11.57 -12.77
C LYS A 35 17.86 12.53 -13.63
N ASP A 36 17.98 12.26 -14.93
CA ASP A 36 18.69 13.14 -15.88
C ASP A 36 17.85 14.38 -16.26
N TYR A 37 16.59 14.42 -15.83
CA TYR A 37 15.66 15.54 -15.98
C TYR A 37 15.49 16.32 -14.67
N GLN A 38 14.92 17.52 -14.74
CA GLN A 38 14.48 18.30 -13.57
C GLN A 38 13.22 17.69 -12.98
N VAL A 39 13.38 16.89 -11.92
CA VAL A 39 12.28 16.16 -11.29
C VAL A 39 11.93 16.76 -9.92
N LYS A 40 10.63 16.77 -9.59
CA LYS A 40 10.15 16.98 -8.22
C LYS A 40 9.07 15.97 -7.89
N ALA A 41 9.09 15.43 -6.68
CA ALA A 41 8.02 14.58 -6.17
C ALA A 41 7.44 15.16 -4.87
N VAL A 42 6.12 15.09 -4.72
CA VAL A 42 5.38 15.69 -3.60
C VAL A 42 4.35 14.71 -3.06
N ASN A 43 4.27 14.58 -1.74
CA ASN A 43 3.18 13.89 -1.05
C ASN A 43 2.27 14.93 -0.40
N VAL A 44 1.04 15.06 -0.90
CA VAL A 44 0.07 16.06 -0.42
C VAL A 44 -0.29 15.84 1.06
N GLY A 45 -0.35 14.60 1.52
CA GLY A 45 -0.62 14.28 2.93
C GLY A 45 0.49 14.77 3.86
N LEU A 46 1.76 14.65 3.42
CA LEU A 46 2.89 15.18 4.18
C LEU A 46 2.89 16.72 4.17
N GLU A 47 2.68 17.35 3.03
CA GLU A 47 2.63 18.82 2.95
C GLU A 47 1.54 19.42 3.85
N LEU A 48 0.36 18.81 3.91
CA LEU A 48 -0.71 19.18 4.86
C LEU A 48 -0.32 18.97 6.33
N SER A 49 0.58 18.02 6.61
CA SER A 49 1.10 17.78 7.96
C SER A 49 2.12 18.84 8.37
N LEU A 50 2.90 19.36 7.41
CA LEU A 50 3.91 20.40 7.61
C LEU A 50 3.29 21.80 7.68
N ASP A 51 2.32 22.08 6.80
CA ASP A 51 1.57 23.33 6.76
C ASP A 51 0.07 23.05 6.62
N LYS A 52 -0.70 23.35 7.68
CA LYS A 52 -2.16 23.20 7.69
C LYS A 52 -2.87 24.11 6.69
N ASN A 53 -2.19 25.15 6.19
CA ASN A 53 -2.70 26.07 5.17
C ASN A 53 -2.18 25.72 3.77
N PHE A 54 -1.54 24.57 3.59
CA PHE A 54 -1.08 24.12 2.28
C PHE A 54 -2.25 24.07 1.29
N ASP A 55 -2.09 24.78 0.17
CA ASP A 55 -3.07 24.82 -0.92
C ASP A 55 -2.44 24.25 -2.19
N MET A 56 -2.99 23.12 -2.65
CA MET A 56 -2.45 22.40 -3.79
C MET A 56 -2.50 23.22 -5.09
N LYS A 57 -3.56 23.99 -5.32
CA LYS A 57 -3.71 24.80 -6.53
C LYS A 57 -2.71 25.96 -6.55
N LYS A 58 -2.49 26.61 -5.40
CA LYS A 58 -1.47 27.64 -5.22
C LYS A 58 -0.06 27.07 -5.39
N PHE A 59 0.20 25.88 -4.84
CA PHE A 59 1.46 25.18 -5.03
C PHE A 59 1.74 24.92 -6.51
N LEU A 60 0.78 24.32 -7.24
CA LEU A 60 0.92 24.04 -8.67
C LEU A 60 1.13 25.32 -9.50
N LYS A 61 0.40 26.40 -9.20
CA LYS A 61 0.57 27.71 -9.86
C LYS A 61 1.93 28.36 -9.66
N SER A 62 2.71 27.89 -8.68
CA SER A 62 4.07 28.41 -8.44
C SER A 62 5.16 27.72 -9.26
N LEU A 63 4.78 26.70 -10.05
CA LEU A 63 5.66 25.83 -10.80
C LEU A 63 5.34 25.88 -12.30
N GLU A 64 6.34 25.58 -13.13
CA GLU A 64 6.15 25.17 -14.52
C GLU A 64 6.48 23.68 -14.62
N PHE A 65 5.65 22.91 -15.34
CA PHE A 65 5.84 21.46 -15.48
C PHE A 65 5.36 20.94 -16.83
N ASP A 66 6.10 19.98 -17.39
CA ASP A 66 5.81 19.39 -18.71
C ASP A 66 5.09 18.05 -18.61
N VAL A 67 5.50 17.18 -17.68
CA VAL A 67 4.87 15.89 -17.40
C VAL A 67 4.44 15.84 -15.95
N VAL A 68 3.22 15.40 -15.68
CA VAL A 68 2.72 15.18 -14.32
C VAL A 68 2.34 13.72 -14.12
N GLY A 69 3.08 13.03 -13.25
CA GLY A 69 2.77 11.67 -12.81
C GLY A 69 1.97 11.68 -11.52
N ILE A 70 0.70 11.27 -11.56
CA ILE A 70 -0.19 11.27 -10.39
C ILE A 70 -0.46 9.83 -9.97
N ASP A 71 -0.17 9.54 -8.70
CA ASP A 71 -0.45 8.23 -8.13
C ASP A 71 -1.94 8.02 -7.91
N LEU A 72 -2.42 6.87 -8.37
CA LEU A 72 -3.74 6.30 -8.09
C LEU A 72 -3.57 4.79 -7.88
N HIS A 73 -2.70 4.44 -6.92
CA HIS A 73 -2.49 3.07 -6.50
C HIS A 73 -3.74 2.46 -5.87
N TRP A 74 -4.30 3.11 -4.85
CA TRP A 74 -5.51 2.66 -4.16
C TRP A 74 -6.73 3.51 -4.49
N HIS A 75 -7.90 2.88 -4.52
CA HIS A 75 -9.17 3.52 -4.84
C HIS A 75 -9.57 4.61 -3.83
N GLU A 76 -8.88 4.65 -2.70
CA GLU A 76 -8.98 5.71 -1.71
C GLU A 76 -8.59 7.09 -2.27
N HIS A 77 -7.82 7.15 -3.35
CA HIS A 77 -7.39 8.40 -3.98
C HIS A 77 -8.20 8.78 -5.23
N SER A 78 -9.20 7.98 -5.61
CA SER A 78 -9.93 8.16 -6.89
C SER A 78 -10.49 9.56 -7.12
N TYR A 79 -10.99 10.25 -6.09
CA TYR A 79 -11.47 11.63 -6.26
C TYR A 79 -10.29 12.61 -6.35
N THR A 80 -9.37 12.57 -5.39
CA THR A 80 -8.30 13.56 -5.27
C THR A 80 -7.27 13.47 -6.39
N SER A 81 -6.91 12.29 -6.87
CA SER A 81 -6.03 12.13 -8.05
C SER A 81 -6.62 12.83 -9.28
N LEU A 82 -7.92 12.70 -9.50
CA LEU A 82 -8.63 13.26 -10.66
C LEU A 82 -8.80 14.78 -10.54
N GLU A 83 -9.08 15.29 -9.34
CA GLU A 83 -9.10 16.74 -9.11
C GLU A 83 -7.72 17.36 -9.33
N ILE A 84 -6.64 16.71 -8.90
CA ILE A 84 -5.26 17.19 -9.16
C ILE A 84 -4.96 17.18 -10.66
N ALA A 85 -5.30 16.09 -11.36
CA ALA A 85 -5.15 15.99 -12.81
C ALA A 85 -5.85 17.14 -13.54
N HIS A 86 -7.10 17.43 -13.14
CA HIS A 86 -7.86 18.55 -13.67
C HIS A 86 -7.18 19.90 -13.41
N MET A 87 -6.74 20.15 -12.17
CA MET A 87 -6.01 21.38 -11.80
C MET A 87 -4.72 21.56 -12.61
N CYS A 88 -3.98 20.47 -12.89
CA CYS A 88 -2.78 20.53 -13.71
C CYS A 88 -3.10 21.00 -15.14
N LYS A 89 -4.15 20.47 -15.77
CA LYS A 89 -4.60 20.93 -17.10
C LYS A 89 -5.16 22.35 -17.10
N GLU A 90 -5.83 22.80 -16.03
CA GLU A 90 -6.25 24.20 -15.89
C GLU A 90 -5.06 25.18 -15.86
N ILE A 91 -3.93 24.74 -15.31
CA ILE A 91 -2.72 25.57 -15.13
C ILE A 91 -1.82 25.51 -16.36
N ASN A 92 -1.63 24.32 -16.92
CA ASN A 92 -0.88 24.07 -18.13
C ASN A 92 -1.65 23.07 -19.02
N GLU A 93 -2.38 23.59 -20.01
CA GLU A 93 -3.15 22.76 -20.95
C GLU A 93 -2.28 21.78 -21.75
N ASN A 94 -0.99 22.12 -21.93
CA ASN A 94 -0.01 21.35 -22.71
C ASN A 94 0.75 20.30 -21.88
N CYS A 95 0.59 20.27 -20.56
CA CYS A 95 1.27 19.24 -19.76
C CYS A 95 0.72 17.85 -20.07
N LEU A 96 1.58 16.83 -20.02
CA LEU A 96 1.18 15.43 -20.14
C LEU A 96 0.79 14.89 -18.76
N VAL A 97 -0.49 14.60 -18.56
CA VAL A 97 -1.03 14.02 -17.33
C VAL A 97 -1.03 12.49 -17.44
N VAL A 98 -0.23 11.86 -16.59
CA VAL A 98 -0.03 10.42 -16.49
C VAL A 98 -0.60 9.92 -15.18
N LEU A 99 -1.59 9.01 -15.21
CA LEU A 99 -1.99 8.26 -14.01
C LEU A 99 -1.31 6.89 -13.97
N GLY A 100 -1.01 6.39 -12.77
CA GLY A 100 -0.47 5.06 -12.55
C GLY A 100 -0.91 4.45 -11.23
N GLY A 101 -0.58 3.18 -11.01
CA GLY A 101 -0.94 2.43 -9.80
C GLY A 101 -2.08 1.44 -10.01
N ALA A 102 -2.37 0.58 -9.01
CA ALA A 102 -3.24 -0.58 -9.16
C ALA A 102 -4.67 -0.21 -9.60
N THR A 103 -5.28 0.80 -8.96
CA THR A 103 -6.63 1.25 -9.28
C THR A 103 -6.70 1.88 -10.67
N ALA A 104 -5.74 2.76 -11.00
CA ALA A 104 -5.64 3.33 -12.34
C ALA A 104 -5.49 2.23 -13.40
N SER A 105 -4.63 1.26 -13.15
CA SER A 105 -4.37 0.13 -14.06
C SER A 105 -5.62 -0.73 -14.27
N TYR A 106 -6.35 -1.05 -13.19
CA TYR A 106 -7.59 -1.82 -13.27
C TYR A 106 -8.64 -1.08 -14.09
N PHE A 107 -8.88 0.20 -13.78
CA PHE A 107 -9.91 1.04 -14.40
C PHE A 107 -9.44 1.91 -15.57
N ALA A 108 -8.28 1.61 -16.16
CA ALA A 108 -7.65 2.50 -17.15
C ALA A 108 -8.59 2.93 -18.29
N LYS A 109 -9.41 2.00 -18.80
CA LYS A 109 -10.39 2.31 -19.86
C LYS A 109 -11.48 3.27 -19.38
N GLU A 110 -12.08 3.01 -18.22
CA GLU A 110 -13.16 3.84 -17.66
C GLU A 110 -12.67 5.26 -17.33
N ILE A 111 -11.44 5.36 -16.79
CA ILE A 111 -10.80 6.63 -16.50
C ILE A 111 -10.61 7.43 -17.80
N LEU A 112 -9.97 6.83 -18.81
CA LEU A 112 -9.71 7.53 -20.07
C LEU A 112 -11.00 7.87 -20.83
N GLN A 113 -12.04 7.06 -20.71
CA GLN A 113 -13.36 7.36 -21.28
C GLN A 113 -14.06 8.53 -20.59
N SER A 114 -13.89 8.68 -19.28
CA SER A 114 -14.70 9.62 -18.49
C SER A 114 -14.01 10.97 -18.20
N PHE A 115 -12.67 11.03 -18.30
CA PHE A 115 -11.88 12.19 -17.88
C PHE A 115 -10.88 12.60 -18.95
N GLU A 116 -11.28 13.49 -19.85
CA GLU A 116 -10.47 13.95 -20.99
C GLU A 116 -9.15 14.62 -20.60
N TYR A 117 -9.08 15.21 -19.41
CA TYR A 117 -7.87 15.84 -18.87
C TYR A 117 -6.78 14.86 -18.41
N VAL A 118 -7.05 13.55 -18.40
CA VAL A 118 -6.04 12.50 -18.19
C VAL A 118 -5.57 12.03 -19.55
N ASP A 119 -4.32 12.28 -19.93
CA ASP A 119 -3.83 11.93 -21.27
C ASP A 119 -3.56 10.43 -21.41
N VAL A 120 -2.88 9.84 -20.42
CA VAL A 120 -2.51 8.41 -20.45
C VAL A 120 -2.62 7.75 -19.07
N VAL A 121 -2.78 6.43 -19.08
CA VAL A 121 -2.68 5.59 -17.87
C VAL A 121 -1.61 4.53 -18.09
N VAL A 122 -0.59 4.48 -17.23
CA VAL A 122 0.39 3.39 -17.26
C VAL A 122 -0.14 2.23 -16.42
N SER A 123 -0.48 1.13 -17.09
CA SER A 123 -1.03 -0.08 -16.46
C SER A 123 0.06 -1.00 -15.94
N GLY A 124 0.02 -1.33 -14.65
CA GLY A 124 0.99 -2.18 -14.01
C GLY A 124 2.21 -1.40 -13.52
N GLU A 125 3.39 -1.77 -14.01
CA GLU A 125 4.68 -1.21 -13.59
C GLU A 125 5.16 -0.19 -14.63
N ALA A 126 5.65 0.96 -14.15
CA ALA A 126 5.87 2.14 -14.98
C ALA A 126 7.35 2.46 -15.21
N GLU A 127 8.27 1.73 -14.57
CA GLU A 127 9.71 2.01 -14.63
C GLU A 127 10.28 1.98 -16.04
N GLU A 128 9.80 1.07 -16.91
CA GLU A 128 10.21 1.00 -18.32
C GLU A 128 9.44 1.97 -19.23
N ALA A 129 8.21 2.34 -18.86
CA ALA A 129 7.33 3.17 -19.67
C ALA A 129 7.58 4.67 -19.46
N LEU A 130 7.89 5.07 -18.22
CA LEU A 130 8.00 6.46 -17.83
C LEU A 130 9.12 7.21 -18.56
N PRO A 131 10.37 6.69 -18.70
CA PRO A 131 11.40 7.39 -19.46
C PRO A 131 10.97 7.68 -20.90
N LEU A 132 10.27 6.74 -21.54
CA LEU A 132 9.78 6.89 -22.92
C LEU A 132 8.66 7.95 -23.02
N LEU A 133 7.82 8.08 -21.99
CA LEU A 133 6.81 9.15 -21.92
C LEU A 133 7.47 10.52 -21.76
N VAL A 134 8.51 10.63 -20.93
CA VAL A 134 9.24 11.89 -20.73
C VAL A 134 10.01 12.29 -22.00
N GLU A 135 10.55 11.31 -22.73
CA GLU A 135 11.15 11.52 -24.06
C GLU A 135 10.12 11.82 -25.17
N LYS A 136 8.82 11.89 -24.84
CA LYS A 136 7.72 12.15 -25.78
C LYS A 136 7.71 11.18 -26.96
N LYS A 137 8.01 9.90 -26.72
CA LYS A 137 7.84 8.85 -27.74
C LYS A 137 6.36 8.64 -28.06
N GLU A 138 6.10 8.13 -29.26
CA GLU A 138 4.76 7.72 -29.69
C GLU A 138 4.16 6.69 -28.73
N PHE A 139 2.95 6.93 -28.22
CA PHE A 139 2.33 6.10 -27.19
C PHE A 139 2.16 4.63 -27.63
N SER A 140 1.95 4.39 -28.93
CA SER A 140 1.84 3.05 -29.50
C SER A 140 3.10 2.19 -29.32
N CYS A 141 4.25 2.82 -29.12
CA CYS A 141 5.54 2.16 -28.96
C CYS A 141 5.95 2.00 -27.49
N ILE A 142 5.18 2.55 -26.54
CA ILE A 142 5.50 2.51 -25.12
C ILE A 142 4.76 1.34 -24.46
N PRO A 143 5.45 0.42 -23.77
CA PRO A 143 4.79 -0.67 -23.07
C PRO A 143 3.85 -0.13 -22.00
N ASN A 144 2.81 -0.89 -21.66
CA ASN A 144 1.91 -0.61 -20.53
C ASN A 144 1.06 0.66 -20.63
N VAL A 145 1.22 1.49 -21.67
CA VAL A 145 0.48 2.76 -21.81
C VAL A 145 -0.89 2.53 -22.42
N ALA A 146 -1.93 2.89 -21.68
CA ALA A 146 -3.28 3.05 -22.20
C ALA A 146 -3.52 4.51 -22.60
N TYR A 147 -4.10 4.74 -23.78
CA TYR A 147 -4.29 6.06 -24.38
C TYR A 147 -5.49 6.10 -25.33
N ARG A 148 -5.89 7.32 -25.72
CA ARG A 148 -6.94 7.57 -26.73
C ARG A 148 -6.32 7.64 -28.12
N GLU A 149 -6.91 6.93 -29.08
CA GLU A 149 -6.55 6.99 -30.50
C GLU A 149 -7.81 6.75 -31.33
N ASP A 150 -8.09 7.65 -32.29
CA ASP A 150 -9.23 7.56 -33.21
C ASP A 150 -10.61 7.34 -32.53
N GLY A 151 -10.81 7.94 -31.35
CA GLY A 151 -12.05 7.79 -30.57
C GLY A 151 -12.15 6.48 -29.77
N TYR A 152 -11.12 5.64 -29.77
CA TYR A 152 -11.05 4.40 -29.00
C TYR A 152 -9.97 4.46 -27.91
N ILE A 153 -10.13 3.63 -26.87
CA ILE A 153 -9.07 3.41 -25.88
C ILE A 153 -8.23 2.21 -26.28
N LYS A 154 -6.96 2.45 -26.61
CA LYS A 154 -5.94 1.39 -26.73
C LYS A 154 -5.43 1.08 -25.33
N LYS A 155 -5.40 -0.19 -24.97
CA LYS A 155 -4.83 -0.69 -23.70
C LYS A 155 -4.08 -1.99 -23.97
N PRO A 156 -2.75 -1.97 -24.12
CA PRO A 156 -1.98 -3.18 -24.23
C PRO A 156 -2.05 -3.97 -22.91
N PRO A 157 -1.84 -5.30 -22.93
CA PRO A 157 -1.63 -6.07 -21.70
C PRO A 157 -0.44 -5.50 -20.92
N ALA A 158 -0.58 -5.40 -19.60
CA ALA A 158 0.52 -5.00 -18.73
C ALA A 158 1.64 -6.07 -18.79
N LYS A 159 2.87 -5.60 -18.85
CA LYS A 159 4.09 -6.42 -18.86
C LYS A 159 4.99 -5.92 -17.74
N PRO A 160 5.27 -6.75 -16.71
CA PRO A 160 6.20 -6.38 -15.67
C PRO A 160 7.65 -6.50 -16.16
N PRO A 161 8.59 -5.74 -15.57
CA PRO A 161 10.02 -5.92 -15.80
C PRO A 161 10.47 -7.30 -15.33
N SER A 162 11.51 -7.84 -15.98
CA SER A 162 12.10 -9.14 -15.65
C SER A 162 12.95 -9.11 -14.38
N SER A 163 13.43 -7.93 -13.98
CA SER A 163 14.23 -7.71 -12.77
C SER A 163 13.88 -6.36 -12.15
N LEU A 164 14.01 -6.27 -10.82
CA LEU A 164 13.89 -5.03 -10.06
C LEU A 164 15.25 -4.48 -9.63
N ASP A 165 16.34 -5.20 -9.89
CA ASP A 165 17.68 -4.85 -9.38
C ASP A 165 18.27 -3.62 -10.06
N ASN A 166 17.79 -3.30 -11.27
CA ASN A 166 18.22 -2.13 -12.03
C ASN A 166 17.58 -0.82 -11.55
N PHE A 167 16.65 -0.89 -10.60
CA PHE A 167 15.89 0.24 -10.11
C PHE A 167 16.35 0.68 -8.72
N ASP A 168 16.39 2.00 -8.52
CA ASP A 168 16.77 2.63 -7.26
C ASP A 168 15.52 2.96 -6.43
N PHE A 169 15.31 2.23 -5.33
CA PHE A 169 14.18 2.40 -4.43
C PHE A 169 14.53 3.12 -3.11
N SER A 170 15.76 3.61 -2.96
CA SER A 170 16.28 4.13 -1.69
C SER A 170 16.68 5.61 -1.75
N THR A 171 17.08 6.13 -2.92
CA THR A 171 17.45 7.54 -3.07
C THR A 171 16.23 8.46 -3.03
N ILE A 172 16.09 9.28 -1.98
CA ILE A 172 14.93 10.16 -1.76
C ILE A 172 15.24 11.67 -1.81
N VAL A 173 16.49 12.07 -2.06
CA VAL A 173 16.91 13.48 -1.95
C VAL A 173 16.19 14.46 -2.88
N ASN A 174 15.55 13.95 -3.94
CA ASN A 174 14.74 14.72 -4.89
C ASN A 174 13.26 14.89 -4.45
N LEU A 175 12.85 14.26 -3.34
CA LEU A 175 11.54 14.50 -2.74
C LEU A 175 11.48 15.92 -2.16
N HIS A 176 10.33 16.59 -2.32
CA HIS A 176 10.10 17.87 -1.67
C HIS A 176 10.01 17.70 -0.15
N HIS A 177 10.90 18.37 0.61
CA HIS A 177 11.06 18.14 2.06
C HIS A 177 11.53 16.71 2.39
N TRP A 178 12.47 16.16 1.62
CA TRP A 178 12.90 14.75 1.74
C TRP A 178 13.21 14.27 3.17
N GLU A 179 13.82 15.11 4.02
CA GLU A 179 14.16 14.77 5.41
C GLU A 179 12.91 14.46 6.27
N GLU A 180 11.77 15.08 5.95
CA GLU A 180 10.52 14.90 6.69
C GLU A 180 9.86 13.54 6.40
N TYR A 181 10.17 12.90 5.25
CA TYR A 181 9.68 11.55 4.95
C TYR A 181 10.26 10.51 5.90
N LEU A 182 11.48 10.70 6.40
CA LEU A 182 12.10 9.80 7.38
C LEU A 182 11.35 9.82 8.73
N LYS A 183 10.58 10.87 8.99
CA LYS A 183 9.77 11.04 10.21
C LYS A 183 8.32 10.58 10.04
N CYS A 184 7.98 10.02 8.87
CA CYS A 184 6.68 9.43 8.60
C CYS A 184 6.63 7.97 9.05
N SER A 185 5.55 7.57 9.72
CA SER A 185 5.20 6.16 9.94
C SER A 185 3.96 5.80 9.12
N ILE A 186 3.60 4.52 9.14
CA ILE A 186 2.33 4.05 8.58
C ILE A 186 1.10 4.74 9.21
N HIS A 187 1.24 5.29 10.43
CA HIS A 187 0.15 5.94 11.16
C HIS A 187 0.07 7.43 10.92
N ALA A 188 1.21 8.12 10.98
CA ALA A 188 1.24 9.58 10.96
C ALA A 188 2.65 10.12 10.72
N TYR A 189 2.71 11.41 10.39
CA TYR A 189 3.90 12.23 10.50
C TYR A 189 4.04 12.78 11.93
N SER A 190 5.27 12.84 12.44
CA SER A 190 5.56 13.55 13.70
C SER A 190 6.91 14.26 13.63
N LYS A 191 6.90 15.59 13.78
CA LYS A 191 8.11 16.42 13.75
C LYS A 191 9.12 16.06 14.83
N THR A 192 8.64 15.59 15.99
CA THR A 192 9.48 15.23 17.14
C THR A 192 9.84 13.74 17.16
N ARG A 193 9.55 13.02 16.08
CA ARG A 193 9.88 11.60 15.98
C ARG A 193 11.40 11.44 15.98
N PHE A 194 11.90 10.68 16.95
CA PHE A 194 13.33 10.43 17.11
C PHE A 194 13.84 9.28 16.21
N TRP A 195 13.02 8.25 16.02
CA TRP A 195 13.34 7.11 15.15
C TRP A 195 12.85 7.36 13.73
N HIS A 196 13.62 6.91 12.76
CA HIS A 196 13.30 7.07 11.34
C HIS A 196 12.91 5.74 10.68
N ASP A 197 11.84 5.77 9.88
CA ASP A 197 11.34 4.61 9.14
C ASP A 197 11.53 4.80 7.64
N PHE A 198 11.68 3.70 6.92
CA PHE A 198 11.73 3.72 5.46
C PHE A 198 11.04 2.52 4.85
N TRP A 199 10.11 2.75 3.93
CA TRP A 199 9.45 1.71 3.16
C TRP A 199 10.31 1.35 1.95
N LEU A 200 10.82 0.12 1.92
CA LEU A 200 11.76 -0.34 0.90
C LEU A 200 11.12 -1.39 0.01
N CYS A 201 11.13 -1.17 -1.30
CA CYS A 201 10.77 -2.20 -2.27
C CYS A 201 11.84 -3.30 -2.27
N THR A 202 11.50 -4.46 -1.72
CA THR A 202 12.36 -5.66 -1.71
C THR A 202 11.88 -6.72 -2.69
N GLY A 203 10.65 -6.59 -3.18
CA GLY A 203 10.08 -7.40 -4.25
C GLY A 203 8.65 -7.01 -4.60
N ARG A 204 8.08 -7.68 -5.62
CA ARG A 204 6.70 -7.49 -6.10
C ARG A 204 6.02 -8.83 -6.39
N GLY A 205 4.69 -8.83 -6.32
CA GLY A 205 3.84 -10.00 -6.59
C GLY A 205 3.29 -10.65 -5.32
N CYS A 206 2.41 -11.63 -5.50
CA CYS A 206 1.85 -12.43 -4.42
C CYS A 206 1.49 -13.84 -4.94
N ILE A 207 1.63 -14.87 -4.11
CA ILE A 207 1.20 -16.23 -4.43
C ILE A 207 -0.16 -16.60 -3.82
N TYR A 208 -0.63 -15.80 -2.87
CA TYR A 208 -1.92 -16.00 -2.22
C TYR A 208 -3.02 -15.24 -2.95
N ASP A 209 -4.22 -15.80 -2.93
CA ASP A 209 -5.42 -15.18 -3.50
C ASP A 209 -6.45 -14.95 -2.39
N CYS A 210 -6.07 -14.13 -1.41
CA CYS A 210 -6.95 -13.78 -0.30
C CYS A 210 -8.21 -13.10 -0.86
N SER A 211 -9.38 -13.52 -0.41
CA SER A 211 -10.67 -13.17 -1.01
C SER A 211 -10.89 -11.67 -1.21
N TYR A 212 -10.38 -10.85 -0.29
CA TYR A 212 -10.61 -9.41 -0.22
C TYR A 212 -9.53 -8.56 -0.88
N CYS A 213 -8.39 -9.14 -1.25
CA CYS A 213 -7.19 -8.39 -1.59
C CYS A 213 -7.03 -8.18 -3.10
N GLY A 214 -7.08 -6.94 -3.58
CA GLY A 214 -6.74 -6.56 -4.95
C GLY A 214 -5.24 -6.57 -5.26
N GLY A 215 -4.41 -6.95 -4.28
CA GLY A 215 -2.99 -7.27 -4.44
C GLY A 215 -2.69 -8.77 -4.56
N GLY A 216 -3.71 -9.65 -4.51
CA GLY A 216 -3.57 -11.10 -4.57
C GLY A 216 -3.11 -11.64 -5.93
N LYS A 217 -2.78 -12.93 -5.99
CA LYS A 217 -2.22 -13.61 -7.18
C LYS A 217 -3.03 -13.34 -8.46
N SER A 218 -4.35 -13.48 -8.41
CA SER A 218 -5.21 -13.28 -9.58
C SER A 218 -5.20 -11.81 -10.02
N ALA A 219 -5.19 -10.88 -9.06
CA ALA A 219 -5.12 -9.45 -9.34
C ALA A 219 -3.73 -9.05 -9.89
N GLN A 220 -2.63 -9.60 -9.36
CA GLN A 220 -1.27 -9.40 -9.88
C GLN A 220 -1.17 -9.78 -11.36
N LYS A 221 -1.73 -10.94 -11.72
CA LYS A 221 -1.77 -11.38 -13.12
C LYS A 221 -2.65 -10.45 -13.97
N LYS A 222 -3.86 -10.10 -13.50
CA LYS A 222 -4.81 -9.30 -14.26
C LYS A 222 -4.38 -7.84 -14.46
N ILE A 223 -3.82 -7.22 -13.43
CA ILE A 223 -3.53 -5.79 -13.37
C ILE A 223 -2.09 -5.49 -13.82
N PHE A 224 -1.13 -6.31 -13.38
CA PHE A 224 0.30 -6.07 -13.58
C PHE A 224 0.95 -7.03 -14.59
N GLY A 225 0.23 -8.04 -15.08
CA GLY A 225 0.80 -9.10 -15.93
C GLY A 225 1.78 -10.01 -15.18
N ARG A 226 1.75 -10.00 -13.84
CA ARG A 226 2.72 -10.67 -12.98
C ARG A 226 2.19 -12.01 -12.49
N GLU A 227 2.80 -13.10 -12.95
CA GLU A 227 2.39 -14.46 -12.55
C GLU A 227 3.17 -15.02 -11.36
N ASN A 228 4.37 -14.48 -11.10
CA ASN A 228 5.29 -14.98 -10.09
C ASN A 228 5.79 -13.84 -9.19
N LEU A 229 6.23 -14.22 -7.99
CA LEU A 229 7.00 -13.34 -7.11
C LEU A 229 8.31 -12.94 -7.80
N LEU A 230 8.69 -11.68 -7.65
CA LEU A 230 9.98 -11.16 -8.05
C LEU A 230 10.61 -10.43 -6.88
N PHE A 231 11.56 -11.10 -6.23
CA PHE A 231 12.40 -10.49 -5.19
C PHE A 231 13.64 -9.87 -5.85
N ARG A 232 14.10 -8.76 -5.28
CA ARG A 232 15.42 -8.21 -5.60
C ARG A 232 16.51 -9.14 -5.07
N SER A 233 17.70 -9.06 -5.64
CA SER A 233 18.85 -9.82 -5.12
C SER A 233 19.22 -9.37 -3.70
N VAL A 234 19.82 -10.29 -2.93
CA VAL A 234 20.27 -10.01 -1.56
C VAL A 234 21.27 -8.86 -1.57
N GLU A 235 22.15 -8.83 -2.56
CA GLU A 235 23.18 -7.82 -2.75
C GLU A 235 22.56 -6.43 -2.93
N CYS A 236 21.53 -6.31 -3.78
CA CYS A 236 20.81 -5.04 -3.97
C CYS A 236 20.07 -4.60 -2.71
N VAL A 237 19.38 -5.51 -2.02
CA VAL A 237 18.67 -5.18 -0.77
C VAL A 237 19.64 -4.74 0.32
N VAL A 238 20.75 -5.47 0.53
CA VAL A 238 21.79 -5.13 1.52
C VAL A 238 22.44 -3.80 1.21
N LYS A 239 22.71 -3.50 -0.07
CA LYS A 239 23.24 -2.19 -0.48
C LYS A 239 22.31 -1.05 -0.06
N ASP A 240 21.01 -1.19 -0.31
CA ASP A 240 20.02 -0.19 0.11
C ASP A 240 19.92 -0.09 1.63
N LEU A 241 19.92 -1.23 2.34
CA LEU A 241 19.92 -1.22 3.81
C LEU A 241 21.14 -0.51 4.39
N ALA A 242 22.34 -0.73 3.83
CA ALA A 242 23.55 -0.05 4.26
C ALA A 242 23.47 1.47 4.00
N TYR A 243 22.96 1.86 2.83
CA TYR A 243 22.71 3.27 2.50
C TYR A 243 21.74 3.92 3.48
N LEU A 244 20.60 3.28 3.75
CA LEU A 244 19.59 3.78 4.68
C LEU A 244 20.10 3.84 6.12
N GLN A 245 20.87 2.85 6.59
CA GLN A 245 21.52 2.89 7.90
C GLN A 245 22.45 4.11 8.03
N ASN A 246 23.25 4.39 6.99
CA ASN A 246 24.14 5.57 6.96
C ASN A 246 23.37 6.90 6.92
N MET A 247 22.13 6.90 6.40
CA MET A 247 21.21 8.05 6.49
C MET A 247 20.54 8.18 7.86
N GLY A 248 20.80 7.29 8.81
CA GLY A 248 20.17 7.31 10.14
C GLY A 248 18.74 6.75 10.16
N VAL A 249 18.39 5.89 9.19
CA VAL A 249 17.16 5.09 9.26
C VAL A 249 17.32 4.00 10.33
N HIS A 250 16.30 3.83 11.16
CA HIS A 250 16.29 2.86 12.25
C HIS A 250 15.45 1.64 11.90
N ILE A 251 14.34 1.84 11.18
CA ILE A 251 13.35 0.81 10.85
C ILE A 251 13.16 0.75 9.33
N VAL A 252 13.27 -0.43 8.74
CA VAL A 252 12.87 -0.66 7.34
C VAL A 252 11.57 -1.45 7.30
N CYS A 253 10.66 -1.05 6.41
CA CYS A 253 9.41 -1.74 6.12
C CYS A 253 9.51 -2.37 4.72
N PRO A 254 9.85 -3.67 4.61
CA PRO A 254 9.97 -4.34 3.31
C PRO A 254 8.62 -4.43 2.60
N SER A 255 8.61 -4.35 1.26
CA SER A 255 7.39 -4.47 0.46
C SER A 255 6.77 -5.88 0.44
N LEU A 256 7.53 -6.91 0.83
CA LEU A 256 7.08 -8.30 0.83
C LEU A 256 7.58 -9.08 2.05
N ASP A 257 6.81 -10.12 2.37
CA ASP A 257 7.15 -11.17 3.32
C ASP A 257 8.38 -11.97 2.85
N PHE A 258 9.50 -11.87 3.58
CA PHE A 258 10.72 -12.62 3.26
C PHE A 258 10.58 -14.13 3.40
N VAL A 259 9.59 -14.64 4.12
CA VAL A 259 9.29 -16.08 4.18
C VAL A 259 8.90 -16.57 2.79
N LEU A 260 8.22 -15.75 1.99
CA LEU A 260 7.86 -16.09 0.61
C LEU A 260 9.04 -16.18 -0.36
N ALA A 261 10.16 -15.53 -0.03
CA ALA A 261 11.39 -15.64 -0.82
C ALA A 261 12.10 -16.99 -0.63
N GLY A 262 11.71 -17.76 0.39
CA GLY A 262 12.26 -19.06 0.71
C GLY A 262 13.49 -19.02 1.62
N GLU A 263 13.76 -20.16 2.26
CA GLU A 263 14.80 -20.33 3.29
C GLU A 263 16.19 -19.85 2.87
N LYS A 264 16.62 -20.27 1.69
CA LYS A 264 17.91 -19.88 1.13
C LYS A 264 18.06 -18.35 1.04
N TYR A 265 17.00 -17.67 0.63
CA TYR A 265 17.03 -16.22 0.44
C TYR A 265 17.17 -15.49 1.78
N TRP A 266 16.26 -15.73 2.73
CA TRP A 266 16.27 -14.99 3.99
C TRP A 266 17.50 -15.34 4.86
N LYS A 267 18.00 -16.58 4.81
CA LYS A 267 19.27 -16.94 5.47
C LYS A 267 20.43 -16.15 4.90
N ASN A 268 20.50 -16.05 3.57
CA ASN A 268 21.56 -15.29 2.92
C ASN A 268 21.45 -13.79 3.22
N LEU A 269 20.24 -13.22 3.17
CA LEU A 269 19.97 -11.83 3.54
C LEU A 269 20.46 -11.51 4.95
N PHE A 270 19.97 -12.26 5.95
CA PHE A 270 20.33 -12.04 7.36
C PHE A 270 21.81 -12.29 7.65
N THR A 271 22.43 -13.26 6.98
CA THR A 271 23.89 -13.50 7.11
C THR A 271 24.69 -12.34 6.52
N THR A 272 24.28 -11.86 5.35
CA THR A 272 24.96 -10.76 4.66
C THR A 272 24.78 -9.45 5.42
N MET A 273 23.59 -9.15 5.94
CA MET A 273 23.37 -8.01 6.84
C MET A 273 24.35 -8.01 8.02
N LYS A 274 24.51 -9.15 8.71
CA LYS A 274 25.45 -9.27 9.83
C LYS A 274 26.90 -9.06 9.39
N LYS A 275 27.28 -9.62 8.24
CA LYS A 275 28.63 -9.45 7.67
C LYS A 275 28.95 -7.98 7.36
N GLU A 276 27.98 -7.25 6.82
CA GLU A 276 28.13 -5.84 6.45
C GLU A 276 27.86 -4.87 7.62
N GLY A 277 27.68 -5.38 8.85
CA GLY A 277 27.44 -4.53 10.03
C GLY A 277 26.11 -3.79 10.03
N ILE A 278 25.11 -4.32 9.32
CA ILE A 278 23.75 -3.77 9.27
C ILE A 278 22.96 -4.31 10.46
N ARG A 279 22.51 -3.41 11.33
CA ARG A 279 21.74 -3.73 12.55
C ARG A 279 20.52 -2.80 12.68
N MET A 280 19.71 -2.73 11.63
CA MET A 280 18.44 -2.01 11.63
C MET A 280 17.31 -2.87 12.21
N GLY A 281 16.23 -2.24 12.65
CA GLY A 281 14.95 -2.91 12.89
C GLY A 281 14.15 -3.11 11.61
N MET A 282 13.17 -4.00 11.66
CA MET A 282 12.23 -4.19 10.55
C MET A 282 10.78 -4.24 11.03
N TYR A 283 9.90 -3.52 10.33
CA TYR A 283 8.44 -3.74 10.38
C TYR A 283 8.10 -4.73 9.27
N LEU A 284 7.99 -6.01 9.63
CA LEU A 284 7.82 -7.10 8.68
C LEU A 284 6.40 -7.66 8.74
N GLU A 285 5.65 -7.44 7.66
CA GLU A 285 4.38 -8.13 7.45
C GLU A 285 4.61 -9.55 6.95
N VAL A 286 3.98 -10.52 7.62
CA VAL A 286 3.99 -11.93 7.23
C VAL A 286 2.59 -12.40 6.89
N PHE A 287 2.45 -13.03 5.73
CA PHE A 287 1.13 -13.39 5.21
C PHE A 287 0.61 -14.72 5.75
N GLN A 288 1.50 -15.56 6.26
CA GLN A 288 1.22 -16.77 7.05
C GLN A 288 2.12 -16.76 8.29
N LEU A 289 1.99 -17.75 9.17
CA LEU A 289 2.84 -17.84 10.35
C LEU A 289 4.29 -18.18 9.96
N PRO A 290 5.29 -17.38 10.36
CA PRO A 290 6.68 -17.73 10.18
C PRO A 290 7.05 -18.92 11.05
N GLY A 291 7.94 -19.78 10.53
CA GLY A 291 8.51 -20.87 11.31
C GLY A 291 9.46 -20.36 12.40
N ARG A 292 9.66 -21.14 13.46
CA ARG A 292 10.54 -20.80 14.59
C ARG A 292 11.95 -20.41 14.14
N GLU A 293 12.51 -21.14 13.18
CA GLU A 293 13.86 -20.86 12.66
C GLU A 293 13.96 -19.48 11.99
N PHE A 294 12.90 -19.07 11.27
CA PHE A 294 12.84 -17.73 10.69
C PHE A 294 12.81 -16.67 11.80
N VAL A 295 11.98 -16.85 12.82
CA VAL A 295 11.87 -15.91 13.95
C VAL A 295 13.21 -15.77 14.67
N GLU A 296 13.89 -16.89 14.94
CA GLU A 296 15.22 -16.90 15.55
C GLU A 296 16.26 -16.17 14.68
N ALA A 297 16.28 -16.44 13.38
CA ALA A 297 17.21 -15.79 12.46
C ALA A 297 16.92 -14.28 12.32
N PHE A 298 15.64 -13.89 12.30
CA PHE A 298 15.20 -12.51 12.28
C PHE A 298 15.63 -11.77 13.57
N ALA A 299 15.40 -12.37 14.74
CA ALA A 299 15.86 -11.84 16.03
C ALA A 299 17.39 -11.68 16.09
N SER A 300 18.11 -12.65 15.53
CA SER A 300 19.59 -12.61 15.47
C SER A 300 20.09 -11.49 14.55
N ALA A 301 19.41 -11.22 13.44
CA ALA A 301 19.88 -10.27 12.42
C ALA A 301 19.44 -8.82 12.67
N CYS A 302 18.21 -8.60 13.14
CA CYS A 302 17.63 -7.27 13.30
C CYS A 302 17.76 -6.74 14.73
N ASP A 303 17.65 -5.43 14.91
CA ASP A 303 17.57 -4.82 16.24
C ASP A 303 16.19 -5.08 16.86
N PRO A 304 16.07 -5.86 17.95
CA PRO A 304 14.79 -6.22 18.54
C PRO A 304 14.00 -5.00 19.05
N ARG A 305 14.68 -3.90 19.44
CA ARG A 305 14.02 -2.67 19.93
C ARG A 305 13.18 -1.98 18.85
N PHE A 306 13.53 -2.21 17.60
CA PHE A 306 12.96 -1.59 16.42
C PHE A 306 12.29 -2.60 15.48
N SER A 307 12.18 -3.86 15.91
CA SER A 307 11.64 -4.93 15.07
C SER A 307 10.23 -5.31 15.51
N THR A 308 9.36 -5.49 14.51
CA THR A 308 7.96 -5.84 14.68
C THR A 308 7.57 -6.86 13.62
N ILE A 309 6.94 -7.97 14.03
CA ILE A 309 6.30 -8.92 13.11
C ILE A 309 4.79 -8.67 13.10
N VAL A 310 4.25 -8.34 11.94
CA VAL A 310 2.84 -8.03 11.74
C VAL A 310 2.16 -9.23 11.09
N ILE A 311 1.17 -9.79 11.76
CA ILE A 311 0.50 -11.02 11.33
C ILE A 311 -0.96 -10.71 10.98
N THR A 312 -1.33 -10.92 9.73
CA THR A 312 -2.73 -10.81 9.30
C THR A 312 -3.53 -12.05 9.73
N VAL A 313 -4.19 -11.96 10.90
CA VAL A 313 -4.99 -13.04 11.50
C VAL A 313 -6.38 -13.16 10.88
N LEU A 314 -6.94 -12.04 10.43
CA LEU A 314 -8.29 -11.85 9.89
C LEU A 314 -9.43 -12.12 10.88
N SER A 315 -9.56 -13.35 11.38
CA SER A 315 -10.71 -13.79 12.18
C SER A 315 -10.28 -14.74 13.29
N GLY A 316 -10.99 -14.74 14.42
CA GLY A 316 -10.85 -15.76 15.47
C GLY A 316 -11.51 -17.09 15.11
N SER A 317 -12.32 -17.14 14.04
CA SER A 317 -12.81 -18.38 13.46
C SER A 317 -11.82 -18.91 12.42
N GLU A 318 -11.22 -20.06 12.69
CA GLU A 318 -10.30 -20.70 11.73
C GLU A 318 -10.96 -20.99 10.38
N THR A 319 -12.23 -21.38 10.37
CA THR A 319 -12.98 -21.62 9.13
C THR A 319 -13.07 -20.35 8.29
N VAL A 320 -13.52 -19.24 8.87
CA VAL A 320 -13.60 -17.94 8.17
C VAL A 320 -12.20 -17.52 7.73
N ARG A 321 -11.20 -17.61 8.60
CA ARG A 321 -9.80 -17.28 8.27
C ARG A 321 -9.29 -18.05 7.04
N ARG A 322 -9.49 -19.37 7.02
CA ARG A 322 -9.03 -20.26 5.93
C ARG A 322 -9.76 -19.96 4.63
N SER A 323 -11.06 -19.72 4.67
CA SER A 323 -11.85 -19.32 3.51
C SER A 323 -11.42 -17.96 2.92
N ASN A 324 -10.66 -17.16 3.67
CA ASN A 324 -10.17 -15.85 3.26
C ASN A 324 -8.63 -15.80 3.07
N GLY A 325 -7.98 -16.96 2.93
CA GLY A 325 -6.59 -17.05 2.45
C GLY A 325 -5.51 -17.19 3.53
N LYS A 326 -5.88 -17.42 4.79
CA LYS A 326 -4.94 -17.58 5.91
C LYS A 326 -5.04 -18.99 6.50
N TYR A 327 -3.98 -19.78 6.43
CA TYR A 327 -4.04 -21.24 6.55
C TYR A 327 -3.43 -21.81 7.83
N PHE A 328 -3.71 -21.21 8.98
CA PHE A 328 -3.18 -21.64 10.27
C PHE A 328 -4.25 -21.72 11.36
N SER A 329 -3.99 -22.53 12.39
CA SER A 329 -4.89 -22.69 13.54
C SER A 329 -4.70 -21.57 14.58
N ASN A 330 -5.67 -21.40 15.47
CA ASN A 330 -5.54 -20.50 16.62
C ASN A 330 -4.40 -20.95 17.54
N HIS A 331 -4.25 -22.26 17.72
CA HIS A 331 -3.18 -22.86 18.51
C HIS A 331 -1.80 -22.53 17.95
N ASP A 332 -1.60 -22.71 16.64
CA ASP A 332 -0.32 -22.42 15.99
C ASP A 332 -0.02 -20.92 16.02
N TYR A 333 -1.04 -20.08 15.87
CA TYR A 333 -0.88 -18.63 16.01
C TYR A 333 -0.35 -18.27 17.40
N PHE A 334 -0.99 -18.73 18.48
CA PHE A 334 -0.53 -18.41 19.83
C PHE A 334 0.87 -18.96 20.14
N LYS A 335 1.21 -20.15 19.64
CA LYS A 335 2.59 -20.68 19.70
C LYS A 335 3.60 -19.82 18.95
N CYS A 336 3.22 -19.29 17.80
CA CYS A 336 4.07 -18.38 17.02
C CYS A 336 4.31 -17.08 17.82
N ILE A 337 3.25 -16.48 18.38
CA ILE A 337 3.37 -15.26 19.20
C ILE A 337 4.22 -15.50 20.44
N GLU A 338 4.03 -16.62 21.14
CA GLU A 338 4.88 -17.01 22.28
C GLU A 338 6.37 -17.06 21.89
N SER A 339 6.68 -17.63 20.71
CA SER A 339 8.04 -17.63 20.20
C SER A 339 8.54 -16.23 19.88
N VAL A 340 7.72 -15.35 19.29
CA VAL A 340 8.10 -13.98 18.92
C VAL A 340 8.40 -13.15 20.16
N GLU A 341 7.54 -13.19 21.19
CA GLU A 341 7.78 -12.53 22.47
C GLU A 341 8.98 -13.09 23.20
N GLY A 342 9.22 -14.41 23.13
CA GLY A 342 10.39 -15.06 23.71
C GLY A 342 11.74 -14.53 23.18
N TYR A 343 11.75 -13.94 21.98
CA TYR A 343 12.91 -13.25 21.40
C TYR A 343 12.89 -11.72 21.60
N ASN A 344 11.98 -11.19 22.43
CA ASN A 344 11.75 -9.75 22.64
C ASN A 344 11.45 -8.98 21.35
N ILE A 345 10.80 -9.62 20.38
CA ILE A 345 10.32 -8.98 19.17
C ILE A 345 8.88 -8.53 19.38
N ASN A 346 8.55 -7.33 18.92
CA ASN A 346 7.18 -6.84 18.97
C ASN A 346 6.30 -7.60 17.98
N HIS A 347 5.03 -7.78 18.30
CA HIS A 347 4.05 -8.30 17.35
C HIS A 347 2.81 -7.42 17.26
N VAL A 348 2.21 -7.48 16.08
CA VAL A 348 1.01 -6.73 15.72
C VAL A 348 0.05 -7.67 15.00
N PRO A 349 -1.03 -8.12 15.65
CA PRO A 349 -2.09 -8.85 14.98
C PRO A 349 -3.04 -7.92 14.25
N TYR A 350 -3.45 -8.34 13.06
CA TYR A 350 -4.43 -7.66 12.24
C TYR A 350 -5.67 -8.54 12.04
N PHE A 351 -6.81 -8.09 12.58
CA PHE A 351 -8.13 -8.66 12.37
C PHE A 351 -8.92 -7.83 11.35
N ALA A 352 -10.03 -8.36 10.86
CA ALA A 352 -10.89 -7.65 9.94
C ALA A 352 -12.36 -7.96 10.22
N THR A 353 -13.24 -7.04 9.85
CA THR A 353 -14.69 -7.25 9.82
C THR A 353 -15.22 -7.19 8.39
N GLY A 354 -16.32 -7.91 8.13
CA GLY A 354 -16.95 -7.95 6.81
C GLY A 354 -16.38 -9.02 5.88
N LEU A 355 -15.63 -9.98 6.42
CA LEU A 355 -15.06 -11.07 5.64
C LEU A 355 -16.17 -11.89 4.96
N PRO A 356 -15.95 -12.39 3.72
CA PRO A 356 -16.74 -13.47 3.18
C PRO A 356 -16.90 -14.62 4.18
N PHE A 357 -18.12 -15.16 4.27
CA PHE A 357 -18.52 -16.24 5.19
C PHE A 357 -18.54 -15.89 6.68
N GLU A 358 -18.29 -14.64 7.06
CA GLU A 358 -18.40 -14.18 8.45
C GLU A 358 -19.87 -14.03 8.88
N THR A 359 -20.12 -14.28 10.15
CA THR A 359 -21.39 -14.09 10.88
C THR A 359 -21.10 -13.39 12.21
N GLU A 360 -22.14 -12.86 12.87
CA GLU A 360 -22.00 -12.28 14.21
C GLU A 360 -21.42 -13.30 15.22
N GLU A 361 -21.80 -14.59 15.11
CA GLU A 361 -21.27 -15.65 15.99
C GLU A 361 -19.79 -15.96 15.74
N THR A 362 -19.35 -15.98 14.47
CA THR A 362 -17.92 -16.15 14.17
C THR A 362 -17.11 -14.92 14.57
N PHE A 363 -17.70 -13.73 14.49
CA PHE A 363 -17.06 -12.50 14.95
C PHE A 363 -16.90 -12.45 16.48
N LYS A 364 -17.84 -13.00 17.26
CA LYS A 364 -17.63 -13.21 18.71
C LYS A 364 -16.39 -14.05 19.02
N LYS A 365 -16.01 -15.00 18.15
CA LYS A 365 -14.75 -15.75 18.29
C LYS A 365 -13.53 -14.84 18.08
N THR A 366 -13.63 -13.87 17.17
CA THR A 366 -12.61 -12.83 16.99
C THR A 366 -12.48 -11.99 18.26
N MET A 367 -13.58 -11.50 18.82
CA MET A 367 -13.59 -10.75 20.10
C MET A 367 -12.93 -11.55 21.23
N HIS A 368 -13.32 -12.82 21.41
CA HIS A 368 -12.74 -13.67 22.46
C HIS A 368 -11.24 -13.94 22.26
N MET A 369 -10.81 -14.17 21.02
CA MET A 369 -9.40 -14.35 20.69
C MET A 369 -8.58 -13.10 21.04
N THR A 370 -9.16 -11.92 20.85
CA THR A 370 -8.53 -10.64 21.17
C THR A 370 -8.46 -10.38 22.65
N GLU A 371 -9.51 -10.68 23.40
CA GLU A 371 -9.47 -10.63 24.86
C GLU A 371 -8.37 -11.54 25.41
N LYS A 372 -8.29 -12.78 24.91
CA LYS A 372 -7.24 -13.73 25.25
C LYS A 372 -5.85 -13.19 24.93
N LEU A 373 -5.66 -12.68 23.72
CA LEU A 373 -4.39 -12.07 23.29
C LEU A 373 -3.98 -10.96 24.26
N LEU A 374 -4.90 -10.08 24.65
CA LEU A 374 -4.62 -8.95 25.51
C LEU A 374 -4.46 -9.32 26.99
N SER A 375 -4.90 -10.51 27.42
CA SER A 375 -4.73 -11.01 28.78
C SER A 375 -3.47 -11.86 28.97
N GLU A 376 -3.01 -12.55 27.93
CA GLU A 376 -1.91 -13.52 28.01
C GLU A 376 -0.63 -13.05 27.32
N PHE A 377 -0.71 -12.03 26.44
CA PHE A 377 0.40 -11.55 25.60
C PHE A 377 0.50 -10.02 25.62
N HIS A 378 1.59 -9.51 25.04
CA HIS A 378 1.99 -8.11 25.00
C HIS A 378 2.11 -7.59 23.55
N PRO A 379 1.02 -7.58 22.75
CA PRO A 379 1.04 -6.97 21.43
C PRO A 379 1.41 -5.49 21.52
N MET A 380 2.21 -5.01 20.56
CA MET A 380 2.51 -3.57 20.44
C MET A 380 1.27 -2.78 20.08
N THR A 381 0.46 -3.32 19.16
CA THR A 381 -0.81 -2.75 18.71
C THR A 381 -1.68 -3.87 18.18
N VAL A 382 -3.01 -3.78 18.35
CA VAL A 382 -3.94 -4.72 17.73
C VAL A 382 -4.87 -3.97 16.77
N PHE A 383 -4.92 -4.42 15.52
CA PHE A 383 -5.79 -3.81 14.49
C PHE A 383 -7.04 -4.64 14.27
N CYS A 384 -8.15 -3.94 13.98
CA CYS A 384 -9.31 -4.52 13.32
C CYS A 384 -9.95 -3.47 12.43
N THR A 385 -10.11 -3.78 11.14
CA THR A 385 -10.60 -2.82 10.16
C THR A 385 -11.77 -3.42 9.38
N PRO A 386 -12.83 -2.64 9.11
CA PRO A 386 -13.88 -3.07 8.22
C PRO A 386 -13.38 -3.08 6.79
N LEU A 387 -13.47 -4.25 6.14
CA LEU A 387 -13.03 -4.44 4.77
C LEU A 387 -13.83 -3.55 3.81
N ARG A 388 -13.12 -3.11 2.78
CA ARG A 388 -13.70 -2.40 1.65
C ARG A 388 -13.61 -3.30 0.43
N LEU A 389 -14.54 -3.14 -0.49
CA LEU A 389 -14.54 -3.91 -1.72
C LEU A 389 -13.42 -3.41 -2.65
N ASP A 390 -12.26 -4.06 -2.59
CA ASP A 390 -11.08 -3.69 -3.37
C ASP A 390 -11.22 -4.16 -4.83
N PRO A 391 -11.03 -3.29 -5.84
CA PRO A 391 -11.06 -3.67 -7.24
C PRO A 391 -10.07 -4.78 -7.57
N GLY A 392 -10.52 -5.77 -8.35
CA GLY A 392 -9.66 -6.89 -8.75
C GLY A 392 -9.48 -7.98 -7.69
N SER A 393 -9.94 -7.76 -6.45
CA SER A 393 -9.98 -8.82 -5.44
C SER A 393 -10.87 -9.99 -5.87
N PRO A 394 -10.61 -11.23 -5.43
CA PRO A 394 -11.45 -12.38 -5.77
C PRO A 394 -12.94 -12.16 -5.44
N MET A 395 -13.26 -11.47 -4.34
CA MET A 395 -14.64 -11.15 -3.96
C MET A 395 -15.29 -10.06 -4.83
N PHE A 396 -14.49 -9.19 -5.45
CA PHE A 396 -14.97 -8.26 -6.47
C PHE A 396 -15.23 -8.97 -7.80
N GLU A 397 -14.33 -9.86 -8.22
CA GLU A 397 -14.39 -10.57 -9.51
C GLU A 397 -15.43 -11.69 -9.52
N HIS A 398 -15.56 -12.42 -8.41
CA HIS A 398 -16.41 -13.61 -8.28
C HIS A 398 -17.39 -13.48 -7.10
N PRO A 399 -18.24 -12.44 -7.07
CA PRO A 399 -19.06 -12.12 -5.90
C PRO A 399 -19.98 -13.26 -5.46
N ASP A 400 -20.55 -14.03 -6.39
CA ASP A 400 -21.45 -15.14 -6.06
C ASP A 400 -20.76 -16.27 -5.30
N HIS A 401 -19.49 -16.56 -5.63
CA HIS A 401 -18.70 -17.58 -4.93
C HIS A 401 -18.45 -17.20 -3.47
N TYR A 402 -18.19 -15.91 -3.22
CA TYR A 402 -17.92 -15.38 -1.88
C TYR A 402 -19.18 -14.92 -1.14
N GLY A 403 -20.36 -15.09 -1.73
CA GLY A 403 -21.62 -14.63 -1.16
C GLY A 403 -21.66 -13.10 -0.95
N VAL A 404 -21.06 -12.34 -1.86
CA VAL A 404 -20.93 -10.88 -1.82
C VAL A 404 -21.93 -10.23 -2.77
N ILE A 405 -22.55 -9.14 -2.34
CA ILE A 405 -23.44 -8.29 -3.13
C ILE A 405 -22.76 -6.93 -3.27
N LYS A 406 -22.27 -6.64 -4.48
CA LYS A 406 -21.50 -5.43 -4.78
C LYS A 406 -22.39 -4.20 -4.88
N HIS A 407 -22.02 -3.14 -4.16
CA HIS A 407 -22.54 -1.79 -4.40
C HIS A 407 -21.65 -1.02 -5.37
N TYR A 408 -20.33 -1.21 -5.29
CA TYR A 408 -19.35 -0.60 -6.19
C TYR A 408 -18.98 -1.56 -7.32
N LYS A 409 -19.05 -1.06 -8.56
CA LYS A 409 -18.85 -1.86 -9.78
C LYS A 409 -17.94 -1.16 -10.79
N THR A 410 -17.98 0.16 -10.84
CA THR A 410 -17.25 0.99 -11.81
C THR A 410 -16.31 1.96 -11.09
N PHE A 411 -15.34 2.53 -11.79
CA PHE A 411 -14.48 3.59 -11.27
C PHE A 411 -15.28 4.77 -10.74
N THR A 412 -16.38 5.13 -11.42
CA THR A 412 -17.26 6.23 -11.05
C THR A 412 -17.88 6.01 -9.67
N ASP A 413 -18.15 4.77 -9.26
CA ASP A 413 -18.64 4.46 -7.91
C ASP A 413 -17.60 4.82 -6.84
N TYR A 414 -16.34 4.41 -7.05
CA TYR A 414 -15.23 4.72 -6.16
C TYR A 414 -14.92 6.23 -6.14
N TYR A 415 -14.90 6.88 -7.30
CA TYR A 415 -14.75 8.34 -7.41
C TYR A 415 -15.85 9.07 -6.61
N ASN A 416 -17.11 8.69 -6.80
CA ASN A 416 -18.24 9.32 -6.11
C ASN A 416 -18.23 9.08 -4.60
N ARG A 417 -17.81 7.88 -4.16
CA ARG A 417 -17.58 7.60 -2.74
C ARG A 417 -16.52 8.55 -2.17
N CYS A 418 -15.35 8.63 -2.79
CA CYS A 418 -14.26 9.49 -2.33
C CYS A 418 -14.63 10.98 -2.35
N ARG A 419 -15.42 11.41 -3.34
CA ARG A 419 -15.99 12.77 -3.40
C ARG A 419 -16.95 13.05 -2.24
N LYS A 420 -17.86 12.12 -1.93
CA LYS A 420 -18.77 12.24 -0.80
C LYS A 420 -18.00 12.31 0.53
N ARG A 421 -16.98 11.46 0.71
CA ARG A 421 -16.09 11.51 1.86
C ARG A 421 -15.42 12.87 2.00
N ALA A 422 -14.83 13.40 0.94
CA ALA A 422 -14.17 14.71 0.94
C ALA A 422 -15.13 15.87 1.29
N LYS A 423 -16.42 15.72 0.98
CA LYS A 423 -17.48 16.70 1.28
C LYS A 423 -18.21 16.42 2.60
N HIS A 424 -17.75 15.46 3.41
CA HIS A 424 -18.43 15.00 4.64
C HIS A 424 -19.90 14.60 4.44
N LEU A 425 -20.25 14.12 3.25
CA LEU A 425 -21.60 13.62 2.94
C LEU A 425 -21.70 12.12 3.28
N PRO A 426 -22.88 11.60 3.64
CA PRO A 426 -23.05 10.16 3.85
C PRO A 426 -22.67 9.33 2.62
N TYR A 427 -21.89 8.27 2.83
CA TYR A 427 -21.47 7.32 1.80
C TYR A 427 -21.45 5.90 2.35
N ASP A 428 -21.48 4.91 1.45
CA ASP A 428 -21.27 3.52 1.83
C ASP A 428 -19.78 3.28 2.06
N TYR A 429 -19.40 2.98 3.29
CA TYR A 429 -17.99 2.79 3.64
C TYR A 429 -17.38 1.56 2.95
N THR A 430 -18.14 0.46 2.92
CA THR A 430 -17.67 -0.88 2.54
C THR A 430 -17.72 -1.09 1.04
N GLY A 431 -18.76 -0.59 0.36
CA GLY A 431 -18.97 -0.84 -1.07
C GLY A 431 -19.62 -2.17 -1.40
N TYR A 432 -20.05 -2.93 -0.38
CA TYR A 432 -20.71 -4.22 -0.54
C TYR A 432 -21.45 -4.62 0.75
N HIS A 433 -22.16 -5.73 0.68
CA HIS A 433 -22.48 -6.53 1.86
C HIS A 433 -22.37 -8.01 1.52
N THR A 434 -22.41 -8.88 2.52
CA THR A 434 -22.46 -10.33 2.30
C THR A 434 -23.88 -10.85 2.49
N ARG A 435 -24.17 -12.04 1.94
CA ARG A 435 -25.46 -12.72 2.15
C ARG A 435 -25.73 -13.05 3.62
N LEU A 436 -24.68 -13.12 4.45
CA LEU A 436 -24.76 -13.41 5.88
C LEU A 436 -24.76 -12.14 6.74
N LEU A 437 -24.19 -11.04 6.25
CA LEU A 437 -24.01 -9.80 6.98
C LEU A 437 -24.40 -8.58 6.12
N PRO A 438 -25.55 -7.95 6.40
CA PRO A 438 -25.87 -6.63 5.84
C PRO A 438 -24.81 -5.59 6.21
N GLY A 439 -24.59 -4.58 5.36
CA GLY A 439 -23.54 -3.56 5.59
C GLY A 439 -23.63 -2.84 6.95
N LYS A 440 -24.84 -2.57 7.45
CA LYS A 440 -25.05 -2.00 8.80
C LYS A 440 -24.52 -2.91 9.91
N LYS A 441 -24.61 -4.23 9.74
CA LYS A 441 -24.10 -5.21 10.70
C LYS A 441 -22.57 -5.28 10.67
N ILE A 442 -21.94 -5.16 9.49
CA ILE A 442 -20.47 -5.07 9.37
C ILE A 442 -19.95 -3.89 10.21
N MET A 443 -20.52 -2.69 10.01
CA MET A 443 -20.14 -1.52 10.80
C MET A 443 -20.50 -1.65 12.29
N GLY A 444 -21.59 -2.35 12.62
CA GLY A 444 -21.96 -2.67 14.01
C GLY A 444 -20.93 -3.55 14.72
N MET A 445 -20.40 -4.58 14.03
CA MET A 445 -19.31 -5.42 14.53
C MET A 445 -18.03 -4.61 14.75
N GLN A 446 -17.69 -3.73 13.81
CA GLN A 446 -16.56 -2.82 14.01
C GLN A 446 -16.76 -1.93 15.25
N HIS A 447 -17.96 -1.38 15.45
CA HIS A 447 -18.24 -0.57 16.64
C HIS A 447 -18.12 -1.36 17.95
N GLN A 448 -18.54 -2.63 17.95
CA GLN A 448 -18.34 -3.54 19.09
C GLN A 448 -16.85 -3.73 19.39
N TRP A 449 -16.03 -3.92 18.34
CA TRP A 449 -14.59 -4.01 18.49
C TRP A 449 -13.98 -2.73 19.05
N ASP A 450 -14.32 -1.58 18.47
CA ASP A 450 -13.82 -0.28 18.91
C ASP A 450 -14.17 -0.04 20.39
N THR A 451 -15.35 -0.49 20.82
CA THR A 451 -15.78 -0.42 22.23
C THR A 451 -14.93 -1.32 23.14
N LEU A 452 -14.63 -2.55 22.71
CA LEU A 452 -13.72 -3.45 23.46
C LEU A 452 -12.32 -2.84 23.62
N MET A 453 -11.88 -2.09 22.61
CA MET A 453 -10.54 -1.51 22.57
C MET A 453 -10.43 -0.16 23.25
N LYS A 454 -11.52 0.63 23.35
CA LYS A 454 -11.55 2.06 23.72
C LYS A 454 -10.67 2.49 24.91
N ASP A 455 -10.56 1.66 25.95
CA ASP A 455 -9.82 2.00 27.18
C ASP A 455 -8.51 1.20 27.34
N ARG A 456 -8.08 0.49 26.28
CA ARG A 456 -6.88 -0.34 26.33
C ARG A 456 -5.65 0.45 25.84
N PRO A 457 -4.47 0.28 26.45
CA PRO A 457 -3.28 1.03 26.08
C PRO A 457 -2.71 0.64 24.69
N VAL A 458 -3.22 -0.43 24.08
CA VAL A 458 -2.71 -1.07 22.86
C VAL A 458 -3.47 -0.61 21.59
N ILE A 459 -4.16 0.53 21.64
CA ILE A 459 -5.00 1.04 20.55
C ILE A 459 -4.17 1.71 19.46
N SER A 460 -4.46 1.34 18.20
CA SER A 460 -4.20 2.23 17.06
C SER A 460 -5.23 3.35 17.09
N GLN A 461 -4.78 4.56 17.42
CA GLN A 461 -5.54 5.73 17.01
C GLN A 461 -5.37 5.84 15.49
N TYR A 462 -6.49 5.84 14.78
CA TYR A 462 -6.66 5.87 13.32
C TYR A 462 -6.66 4.50 12.60
N PRO A 463 -7.76 4.15 11.88
CA PRO A 463 -7.84 2.91 11.12
C PRO A 463 -6.82 2.95 9.97
N LEU A 464 -5.89 2.01 9.97
CA LEU A 464 -5.03 1.74 8.83
C LEU A 464 -5.88 1.44 7.60
N HIS A 465 -5.57 2.08 6.48
CA HIS A 465 -6.30 1.97 5.20
C HIS A 465 -5.73 0.91 4.26
N PHE A 466 -5.02 -0.07 4.78
CA PHE A 466 -4.47 -1.17 3.99
C PHE A 466 -4.98 -2.47 4.59
N VAL A 467 -5.95 -3.07 3.89
CA VAL A 467 -6.23 -4.51 3.97
C VAL A 467 -6.37 -5.02 2.56
#